data_AF-A0A847UVV2-F1
#
_entry.id   AF-A0A847UVV2-F1
#
_cell.length_a   1.000
_cell.length_b   1.000
_cell.length_c   1.000
_cell.angle_alpha   90.00
_cell.angle_beta   90.00
_cell.angle_gamma   90.00
#
_symmetry.space_group_name_H-M   'P 1'
#
loop_
_entity.id
_entity.type
_entity.pdbx_description
1 polymer ?
#
loop_
_entity_poly.entity_id
_entity_poly.type
_entity_poly.pdbx_seq_one_letter_code
_entity_poly.pdbx_strand_id
1 'polypeptide(L)'
;MKCRMFFVCLVLGAILPQFSGDLLHAAPATPAAREHRIVAGDSIRAILLRYNCITSMREYVHARRAFAQLNPAVAHSGALVPNARVRVPVYRKQESSCLRFREGRIVRIEFEVHEAKEKVSIYLDSPVLSDLFMLDGVPPGRVVCDFDGTLPENGLRRDVECHGRLVRRIRVGHDDKPYKRARVVLDVEHTLFGHVDQKFFEQDSVVVLTIHEASENGKSERSFP
;
A
#
# COMPACT_ATOMS: atom_id res chain seq x y z
N MET A 1 -46.75 21.69 -53.12
CA MET A 1 -48.13 21.23 -52.88
C MET A 1 -48.12 20.32 -51.66
N LYS A 2 -49.12 20.49 -50.78
CA LYS A 2 -49.22 19.90 -49.43
C LYS A 2 -49.29 18.38 -49.48
N CYS A 3 -48.56 17.70 -48.59
CA CYS A 3 -48.92 16.34 -48.17
C CYS A 3 -48.82 16.27 -46.64
N ARG A 4 -49.98 16.35 -45.98
CA ARG A 4 -50.17 16.00 -44.58
C ARG A 4 -50.41 14.50 -44.54
N MET A 5 -49.63 13.75 -43.78
CA MET A 5 -49.97 12.38 -43.42
C MET A 5 -50.06 12.30 -41.90
N PHE A 6 -51.28 12.04 -41.43
CA PHE A 6 -51.63 11.75 -40.05
C PHE A 6 -50.92 10.47 -39.61
N PHE A 7 -50.20 10.53 -38.49
CA PHE A 7 -49.78 9.32 -37.77
C PHE A 7 -50.74 9.12 -36.60
N VAL A 8 -51.57 8.08 -36.71
CA VAL A 8 -52.40 7.56 -35.62
C VAL A 8 -51.48 6.75 -34.71
N CYS A 9 -51.25 7.25 -33.50
CA CYS A 9 -50.51 6.53 -32.47
C CYS A 9 -51.49 5.62 -31.71
N LEU A 10 -51.43 4.32 -31.98
CA LEU A 10 -52.21 3.30 -31.31
C LEU A 10 -51.52 2.97 -29.98
N VAL A 11 -52.13 3.39 -28.88
CA VAL A 11 -51.69 3.06 -27.51
C VAL A 11 -52.08 1.61 -27.23
N LEU A 12 -51.12 0.69 -27.25
CA LEU A 12 -51.24 -0.60 -26.56
C LEU A 12 -50.49 -0.52 -25.24
N GLY A 13 -51.25 -0.55 -24.14
CA GLY A 13 -50.72 -0.67 -22.80
C GLY A 13 -50.13 -2.05 -22.58
N ALA A 14 -48.86 -2.09 -22.19
CA ALA A 14 -48.25 -3.23 -21.53
C ALA A 14 -47.86 -2.78 -20.11
N ILE A 15 -48.62 -3.26 -19.12
CA ILE A 15 -48.28 -3.14 -17.71
C ILE A 15 -47.16 -4.15 -17.45
N LEU A 16 -45.92 -3.68 -17.33
CA LEU A 16 -44.81 -4.46 -16.80
C LEU A 16 -44.72 -4.22 -15.28
N PRO A 17 -44.67 -5.28 -14.44
CA PRO A 17 -44.45 -5.09 -13.03
C PRO A 17 -43.00 -4.63 -12.79
N GLN A 18 -42.84 -3.52 -12.07
CA GLN A 18 -41.56 -3.10 -11.51
C GLN A 18 -41.13 -4.13 -10.47
N PHE A 19 -40.21 -5.01 -10.84
CA PHE A 19 -39.42 -5.75 -9.85
C PHE A 19 -38.28 -4.84 -9.39
N SER A 20 -38.53 -4.13 -8.29
CA SER A 20 -37.49 -3.53 -7.47
C SER A 20 -36.72 -4.66 -6.79
N GLY A 21 -35.71 -5.19 -7.48
CA GLY A 21 -34.75 -6.09 -6.90
C GLY A 21 -33.71 -5.29 -6.13
N ASP A 22 -33.96 -5.05 -4.85
CA ASP A 22 -32.93 -4.66 -3.91
C ASP A 22 -31.88 -5.77 -3.85
N LEU A 23 -30.79 -5.58 -4.59
CA LEU A 23 -29.56 -6.35 -4.46
C LEU A 23 -28.92 -5.97 -3.12
N LEU A 24 -29.43 -6.57 -2.05
CA LEU A 24 -28.73 -6.70 -0.77
C LEU A 24 -27.38 -7.36 -1.05
N HIS A 25 -26.36 -6.54 -1.25
CA HIS A 25 -24.98 -6.98 -1.18
C HIS A 25 -24.77 -7.51 0.24
N ALA A 26 -24.77 -8.83 0.39
CA ALA A 26 -24.35 -9.47 1.63
C ALA A 26 -22.96 -8.91 1.98
N ALA A 27 -22.84 -8.31 3.16
CA ALA A 27 -21.54 -7.89 3.67
C ALA A 27 -20.61 -9.11 3.62
N PRO A 28 -19.40 -8.99 3.05
CA PRO A 28 -18.49 -10.12 2.96
C PRO A 28 -18.28 -10.70 4.36
N ALA A 29 -18.48 -12.01 4.51
CA ALA A 29 -18.30 -12.70 5.78
C ALA A 29 -16.92 -12.34 6.36
N THR A 30 -16.91 -11.85 7.60
CA THR A 30 -15.65 -11.50 8.27
C THR A 30 -14.78 -12.76 8.35
N PRO A 31 -13.54 -12.75 7.84
CA PRO A 31 -12.68 -13.91 7.88
C PRO A 31 -12.47 -14.34 9.33
N ALA A 32 -12.40 -15.65 9.56
CA ALA A 32 -12.02 -16.17 10.88
C ALA A 32 -10.66 -15.56 11.28
N ALA A 33 -10.52 -15.16 12.53
CA ALA A 33 -9.28 -14.56 13.02
C ALA A 33 -8.63 -15.45 14.07
N ARG A 34 -7.29 -15.55 14.03
CA ARG A 34 -6.49 -16.22 15.07
C ARG A 34 -5.67 -15.21 15.82
N GLU A 35 -5.49 -15.44 17.11
CA GLU A 35 -4.57 -14.64 17.90
C GLU A 35 -3.12 -15.07 17.64
N HIS A 36 -2.23 -14.09 17.53
CA HIS A 36 -0.80 -14.28 17.41
C HIS A 36 -0.08 -13.41 18.44
N ARG A 37 0.79 -14.02 19.24
CA ARG A 37 1.69 -13.30 20.15
C ARG A 37 2.94 -12.89 19.38
N ILE A 38 3.16 -11.59 19.29
CA ILE A 38 4.30 -11.01 18.56
C ILE A 38 5.60 -11.44 19.23
N VAL A 39 6.53 -11.94 18.42
CA VAL A 39 7.92 -12.18 18.80
C VAL A 39 8.83 -11.12 18.17
N ALA A 40 10.02 -10.93 18.76
CA ALA A 40 10.98 -9.94 18.28
C ALA A 40 11.28 -10.16 16.79
N GLY A 41 11.11 -9.10 16.01
CA GLY A 41 11.40 -9.07 14.59
C GLY A 41 10.32 -9.63 13.67
N ASP A 42 9.17 -10.05 14.18
CA ASP A 42 8.02 -10.32 13.32
C ASP A 42 7.74 -9.17 12.36
N SER A 43 7.18 -9.53 11.20
CA SER A 43 6.60 -8.58 10.25
C SER A 43 5.16 -8.95 9.94
N ILE A 44 4.35 -7.95 9.55
CA ILE A 44 2.97 -8.18 9.11
C ILE A 44 2.95 -9.23 7.99
N ARG A 45 3.90 -9.12 7.05
CA ARG A 45 4.10 -10.10 5.99
C ARG A 45 4.33 -11.50 6.54
N ALA A 46 5.35 -11.70 7.37
CA ALA A 46 5.70 -13.02 7.89
C ALA A 46 4.55 -13.64 8.70
N ILE A 47 3.85 -12.84 9.50
CA ILE A 47 2.68 -13.27 10.26
C ILE A 47 1.57 -13.73 9.30
N LEU A 48 1.18 -12.91 8.32
CA LEU A 48 0.11 -13.27 7.38
C LEU A 48 0.39 -14.59 6.66
N LEU A 49 1.64 -14.79 6.24
CA LEU A 49 2.09 -15.98 5.52
C LEU A 49 2.20 -17.23 6.39
N ARG A 50 2.42 -17.06 7.70
CA ARG A 50 2.41 -18.16 8.65
C ARG A 50 1.02 -18.79 8.80
N TYR A 51 -0.03 -17.97 8.73
CA TYR A 51 -1.41 -18.40 9.01
C TYR A 51 -2.25 -18.67 7.76
N ASN A 52 -1.78 -18.28 6.57
CA ASN A 52 -2.55 -18.38 5.34
C ASN A 52 -1.78 -19.04 4.20
N CYS A 53 -2.48 -19.86 3.43
CA CYS A 53 -2.06 -20.19 2.07
C CYS A 53 -2.48 -19.05 1.13
N ILE A 54 -1.55 -18.14 0.81
CA ILE A 54 -1.80 -17.03 -0.12
C ILE A 54 -1.19 -17.40 -1.47
N THR A 55 -1.97 -17.32 -2.55
CA THR A 55 -1.56 -17.80 -3.89
C THR A 55 -1.34 -16.67 -4.90
N SER A 56 -1.78 -15.45 -4.57
CA SER A 56 -1.61 -14.26 -5.42
C SER A 56 -1.38 -12.99 -4.60
N MET A 57 -0.86 -11.94 -5.23
CA MET A 57 -0.72 -10.64 -4.58
C MET A 57 -2.08 -10.00 -4.27
N ARG A 58 -3.10 -10.24 -5.09
CA ARG A 58 -4.47 -9.82 -4.80
C ARG A 58 -4.95 -10.38 -3.45
N GLU A 59 -4.78 -11.68 -3.23
CA GLU A 59 -5.10 -12.31 -1.94
C GLU A 59 -4.26 -11.73 -0.81
N TYR A 60 -2.97 -11.45 -1.05
CA TYR A 60 -2.10 -10.83 -0.06
C TYR A 60 -2.56 -9.42 0.33
N VAL A 61 -2.98 -8.59 -0.63
CA VAL A 61 -3.56 -7.26 -0.38
C VAL A 61 -4.83 -7.37 0.47
N HIS A 62 -5.72 -8.33 0.16
CA HIS A 62 -6.92 -8.56 0.95
C HIS A 62 -6.59 -8.97 2.39
N ALA A 63 -5.64 -9.90 2.57
CA ALA A 63 -5.22 -10.34 3.90
C ALA A 63 -4.58 -9.20 4.70
N ARG A 64 -3.75 -8.35 4.06
CA ARG A 64 -3.13 -7.20 4.70
C ARG A 64 -4.15 -6.13 5.10
N ARG A 65 -5.15 -5.86 4.27
CA ARG A 65 -6.25 -4.95 4.61
C ARG A 65 -7.05 -5.47 5.80
N ALA A 66 -7.41 -6.75 5.82
CA ALA A 66 -8.14 -7.32 6.95
C ALA A 66 -7.29 -7.35 8.23
N PHE A 67 -5.98 -7.59 8.14
CA PHE A 67 -5.08 -7.46 9.28
C PHE A 67 -5.07 -6.04 9.85
N ALA A 68 -4.99 -5.00 9.00
CA ALA A 68 -5.05 -3.62 9.45
C ALA A 68 -6.39 -3.28 10.13
N GLN A 69 -7.52 -3.76 9.59
CA GLN A 69 -8.84 -3.59 10.21
C GLN A 69 -8.95 -4.27 11.58
N LEU A 70 -8.34 -5.45 11.72
CA LEU A 70 -8.34 -6.21 12.98
C LEU A 70 -7.37 -5.61 14.03
N ASN A 71 -6.36 -4.84 13.59
CA ASN A 71 -5.30 -4.29 14.43
C ASN A 71 -5.04 -2.82 14.09
N PRO A 72 -5.99 -1.89 14.37
CA PRO A 72 -5.90 -0.50 13.91
C PRO A 72 -4.70 0.27 14.47
N ALA A 73 -4.12 -0.17 15.59
CA ALA A 73 -2.90 0.42 16.16
C ALA A 73 -1.61 -0.02 15.45
N VAL A 74 -1.66 -0.99 14.53
CA VAL A 74 -0.50 -1.54 13.83
C VAL A 74 -0.56 -1.16 12.35
N ALA A 75 -0.07 0.03 12.03
CA ALA A 75 -0.08 0.56 10.66
C ALA A 75 1.03 -0.03 9.77
N HIS A 76 2.16 -0.43 10.36
CA HIS A 76 3.32 -1.00 9.67
C HIS A 76 4.05 -2.01 10.57
N SER A 77 4.91 -2.85 10.00
CA SER A 77 5.64 -3.89 10.74
C SER A 77 6.49 -3.31 11.88
N GLY A 78 7.03 -2.09 11.74
CA GLY A 78 7.74 -1.41 12.83
C GLY A 78 6.89 -1.06 14.07
N ALA A 79 5.56 -1.10 13.98
CA ALA A 79 4.64 -0.86 15.10
C ALA A 79 4.32 -2.14 15.89
N LEU A 80 4.85 -3.30 15.47
CA LEU A 80 4.68 -4.56 16.19
C LEU A 80 5.53 -4.53 17.47
N VAL A 81 4.87 -4.58 18.63
CA VAL A 81 5.52 -4.59 19.95
C VAL A 81 5.70 -6.04 20.42
N PRO A 82 6.93 -6.50 20.73
CA PRO A 82 7.15 -7.85 21.24
C PRO A 82 6.29 -8.15 22.48
N ASN A 83 5.79 -9.39 22.56
CA ASN A 83 4.84 -9.89 23.57
C ASN A 83 3.40 -9.36 23.50
N ALA A 84 3.12 -8.31 22.72
CA ALA A 84 1.74 -7.92 22.44
C ALA A 84 1.04 -8.96 21.56
N ARG A 85 -0.29 -8.87 21.47
CA ARG A 85 -1.13 -9.79 20.70
C ARG A 85 -1.78 -9.06 19.54
N VAL A 86 -1.82 -9.72 18.39
CA VAL A 86 -2.54 -9.25 17.20
C VAL A 86 -3.49 -10.33 16.71
N ARG A 87 -4.55 -9.91 16.02
CA ARG A 87 -5.53 -10.79 15.38
C ARG A 87 -5.18 -10.94 13.90
N VAL A 88 -4.94 -12.15 13.46
CA VAL A 88 -4.53 -12.49 12.10
C VAL A 88 -5.73 -13.07 11.34
N PRO A 89 -6.14 -12.50 10.20
CA PRO A 89 -7.21 -13.07 9.39
C PRO A 89 -6.75 -14.40 8.77
N VAL A 90 -7.66 -15.37 8.67
CA VAL A 90 -7.42 -16.72 8.15
C VAL A 90 -8.42 -17.05 7.05
N TYR A 91 -7.93 -17.33 5.84
CA TYR A 91 -8.75 -17.57 4.65
C TYR A 91 -8.72 -19.02 4.14
N ARG A 92 -7.53 -19.66 4.07
CA ARG A 92 -7.36 -21.04 3.60
C ARG A 92 -6.20 -21.75 4.31
N LYS A 93 -6.38 -23.05 4.59
CA LYS A 93 -5.34 -23.94 5.15
C LYS A 93 -4.26 -24.25 4.09
N GLN A 94 -3.05 -24.55 4.55
CA GLN A 94 -1.87 -24.85 3.72
C GLN A 94 -2.13 -25.95 2.68
N GLU A 95 -1.81 -25.64 1.42
CA GLU A 95 -1.79 -26.57 0.28
C GLU A 95 -0.43 -26.45 -0.45
N SER A 96 -0.13 -27.35 -1.40
CA SER A 96 1.15 -27.34 -2.13
C SER A 96 1.33 -26.12 -3.07
N SER A 97 0.27 -25.36 -3.32
CA SER A 97 0.20 -24.22 -4.24
C SER A 97 0.43 -22.85 -3.58
N CYS A 98 0.66 -22.78 -2.26
CA CYS A 98 0.88 -21.50 -1.59
C CYS A 98 2.11 -20.77 -2.16
N LEU A 99 2.04 -19.44 -2.27
CA LEU A 99 3.19 -18.62 -2.60
C LEU A 99 4.30 -18.91 -1.59
N ARG A 100 5.38 -19.50 -2.11
CA ARG A 100 6.66 -19.49 -1.44
C ARG A 100 7.29 -18.16 -1.79
N PHE A 101 7.24 -17.24 -0.85
CA PHE A 101 7.86 -15.93 -1.07
C PHE A 101 9.35 -16.13 -1.18
N ARG A 102 9.83 -16.08 -2.43
CA ARG A 102 11.24 -15.90 -2.71
C ARG A 102 11.62 -14.53 -2.17
N GLU A 103 12.80 -14.47 -1.60
CA GLU A 103 13.41 -13.22 -1.19
C GLU A 103 13.57 -12.33 -2.43
N GLY A 104 13.01 -11.12 -2.38
CA GLY A 104 13.07 -10.18 -3.49
C GLY A 104 14.31 -9.29 -3.45
N ARG A 105 14.51 -8.52 -4.52
CA ARG A 105 15.55 -7.50 -4.63
C ARG A 105 14.98 -6.15 -5.01
N ILE A 106 15.48 -5.08 -4.39
CA ILE A 106 15.42 -3.74 -4.99
C ILE A 106 16.55 -3.67 -6.00
N VAL A 107 16.19 -3.54 -7.28
CA VAL A 107 17.16 -3.59 -8.39
C VAL A 107 17.53 -2.20 -8.90
N ARG A 108 16.62 -1.22 -8.76
CA ARG A 108 16.83 0.14 -9.25
C ARG A 108 15.95 1.12 -8.50
N ILE A 109 16.46 2.34 -8.32
CA ILE A 109 15.71 3.48 -7.81
C ILE A 109 15.90 4.64 -8.77
N GLU A 110 14.81 5.30 -9.12
CA GLU A 110 14.81 6.50 -9.96
C GLU A 110 14.12 7.65 -9.26
N PHE A 111 14.61 8.85 -9.56
CA PHE A 111 14.09 10.11 -9.04
C PHE A 111 13.80 11.04 -10.21
N GLU A 112 12.59 11.60 -10.22
CA GLU A 112 12.15 12.55 -11.24
C GLU A 112 11.49 13.77 -10.58
N VAL A 113 11.83 14.96 -11.06
CA VAL A 113 11.21 16.22 -10.63
C VAL A 113 10.13 16.61 -11.64
N HIS A 114 8.93 16.92 -11.16
CA HIS A 114 7.77 17.29 -11.98
C HIS A 114 7.08 18.53 -11.39
N GLU A 115 7.44 19.74 -11.80
CA GLU A 115 6.87 21.01 -11.31
C GLU A 115 6.54 21.05 -9.80
N ALA A 116 5.30 20.75 -9.39
CA ALA A 116 4.80 20.80 -8.01
C ALA A 116 4.88 19.45 -7.25
N LYS A 117 5.45 18.41 -7.86
CA LYS A 117 5.58 17.08 -7.25
C LYS A 117 6.90 16.41 -7.66
N GLU A 118 7.33 15.47 -6.84
CA GLU A 118 8.52 14.68 -7.11
C GLU A 118 8.18 13.20 -7.05
N LYS A 119 8.77 12.42 -7.95
CA LYS A 119 8.47 11.00 -8.11
C LYS A 119 9.69 10.17 -7.76
N VAL A 120 9.50 9.16 -6.92
CA VAL A 120 10.50 8.13 -6.63
C VAL A 120 9.95 6.78 -7.08
N SER A 121 10.61 6.16 -8.06
CA SER A 121 10.27 4.82 -8.56
C SER A 121 11.24 3.81 -7.98
N ILE A 122 10.73 2.79 -7.29
CA ILE A 122 11.50 1.71 -6.69
C ILE A 122 11.16 0.42 -7.45
N TYR A 123 12.12 -0.09 -8.21
CA TYR A 123 11.97 -1.28 -9.03
C TYR A 123 12.42 -2.51 -8.24
N LEU A 124 11.60 -3.57 -8.31
CA LEU A 124 11.83 -4.84 -7.64
C LEU A 124 11.96 -5.97 -8.68
N ASP A 125 12.66 -7.04 -8.34
CA ASP A 125 12.72 -8.27 -9.16
C ASP A 125 11.49 -9.19 -8.96
N SER A 126 10.64 -8.85 -8.00
CA SER A 126 9.50 -9.64 -7.59
C SER A 126 8.46 -8.76 -6.89
N PRO A 127 7.17 -9.11 -6.97
CA PRO A 127 6.12 -8.28 -6.41
C PRO A 127 6.13 -8.32 -4.88
N VAL A 128 6.43 -7.19 -4.27
CA VAL A 128 6.40 -7.01 -2.81
C VAL A 128 5.69 -5.71 -2.47
N LEU A 129 4.68 -5.79 -1.60
CA LEU A 129 4.08 -4.59 -1.04
C LEU A 129 4.97 -4.05 0.08
N SER A 130 5.22 -2.74 0.07
CA SER A 130 5.91 -2.07 1.17
C SER A 130 4.95 -1.55 2.25
N ASP A 131 5.46 -1.37 3.45
CA ASP A 131 4.90 -0.45 4.45
C ASP A 131 5.37 0.97 4.13
N LEU A 132 4.48 1.95 4.18
CA LEU A 132 4.80 3.38 4.02
C LEU A 132 4.40 4.13 5.29
N PHE A 133 5.32 4.91 5.85
CA PHE A 133 5.06 5.75 7.02
C PHE A 133 6.03 6.93 7.08
N MET A 134 5.70 7.91 7.93
CA MET A 134 6.50 9.11 8.15
C MET A 134 7.24 9.02 9.49
N LEU A 135 8.44 9.60 9.55
CA LEU A 135 9.11 9.95 10.80
C LEU A 135 9.24 11.47 10.84
N ASP A 136 8.44 12.11 11.68
CA ASP A 136 8.24 13.57 11.76
C ASP A 136 8.80 14.22 13.04
N GLY A 137 9.31 13.42 13.99
CA GLY A 137 9.83 13.92 15.26
C GLY A 137 11.26 14.51 15.25
N VAL A 138 12.02 14.35 14.17
CA VAL A 138 13.42 14.84 14.07
C VAL A 138 13.70 15.32 12.64
N PRO A 139 14.01 16.61 12.42
CA PRO A 139 14.43 17.11 11.11
C PRO A 139 15.73 16.45 10.60
N PRO A 140 15.86 16.19 9.28
CA PRO A 140 14.84 16.37 8.26
C PRO A 140 13.70 15.35 8.41
N GLY A 141 12.49 15.75 8.00
CA GLY A 141 11.36 14.81 7.93
C GLY A 141 11.72 13.64 7.01
N ARG A 142 11.24 12.44 7.34
CA ARG A 142 11.58 11.23 6.57
C ARG A 142 10.34 10.49 6.14
N VAL A 143 10.23 10.24 4.84
CA VAL A 143 9.30 9.25 4.29
C VAL A 143 10.02 7.90 4.30
N VAL A 144 9.43 6.89 4.91
CA VAL A 144 10.03 5.56 5.06
C VAL A 144 9.17 4.52 4.35
N CYS A 145 9.82 3.70 3.52
CA CYS A 145 9.23 2.63 2.76
C CYS A 145 9.97 1.31 3.09
N ASP A 146 9.33 0.44 3.88
CA ASP A 146 9.90 -0.84 4.30
C ASP A 146 9.40 -1.99 3.41
N PHE A 147 10.33 -2.81 2.92
CA PHE A 147 10.06 -3.97 2.07
C PHE A 147 10.44 -5.25 2.80
N ASP A 148 9.47 -5.85 3.50
CA ASP A 148 9.66 -7.14 4.19
C ASP A 148 9.88 -8.29 3.20
N GLY A 149 10.92 -9.09 3.44
CA GLY A 149 11.33 -10.18 2.57
C GLY A 149 12.14 -9.74 1.34
N THR A 150 12.67 -8.53 1.33
CA THR A 150 13.44 -7.94 0.23
C THR A 150 14.80 -7.48 0.72
N LEU A 151 15.83 -7.54 -0.13
CA LEU A 151 17.14 -6.92 0.08
C LEU A 151 17.51 -6.00 -1.09
N PRO A 152 18.40 -5.02 -0.92
CA PRO A 152 18.99 -4.34 -2.08
C PRO A 152 19.84 -5.31 -2.91
N GLU A 153 19.80 -5.18 -4.24
CA GLU A 153 20.71 -5.90 -5.13
C GLU A 153 22.18 -5.48 -4.89
N ASN A 154 23.10 -6.39 -5.19
CA ASN A 154 24.53 -6.10 -5.15
C ASN A 154 24.85 -4.96 -6.13
N GLY A 155 25.59 -3.95 -5.66
CA GLY A 155 25.96 -2.79 -6.47
C GLY A 155 24.86 -1.72 -6.61
N LEU A 156 23.65 -1.93 -6.04
CA LEU A 156 22.64 -0.88 -5.97
C LEU A 156 23.21 0.34 -5.23
N ARG A 157 23.10 1.52 -5.83
CA ARG A 157 23.45 2.78 -5.17
C ARG A 157 22.53 2.98 -3.97
N ARG A 158 23.10 2.91 -2.76
CA ARG A 158 22.35 2.99 -1.49
C ARG A 158 22.18 4.40 -0.96
N ASP A 159 22.82 5.37 -1.60
CA ASP A 159 22.83 6.75 -1.18
C ASP A 159 22.83 7.65 -2.43
N VAL A 160 21.69 8.28 -2.66
CA VAL A 160 21.43 9.12 -3.84
C VAL A 160 21.11 10.51 -3.34
N GLU A 161 22.01 11.45 -3.59
CA GLU A 161 21.71 12.87 -3.44
C GLU A 161 20.73 13.28 -4.54
N CYS A 162 19.65 13.93 -4.14
CA CYS A 162 18.61 14.39 -5.04
C CYS A 162 18.65 15.91 -5.08
N HIS A 163 18.73 16.47 -6.28
CA HIS A 163 18.63 17.92 -6.48
C HIS A 163 17.16 18.37 -6.58
N GLY A 164 16.27 17.71 -5.82
CA GLY A 164 14.87 18.06 -5.67
C GLY A 164 14.66 19.20 -4.67
N ARG A 165 13.51 19.86 -4.76
CA ARG A 165 13.01 20.81 -3.76
C ARG A 165 12.35 20.10 -2.58
N LEU A 166 11.66 18.99 -2.81
CA LEU A 166 10.94 18.23 -1.79
C LEU A 166 11.79 17.09 -1.22
N VAL A 167 12.43 16.28 -2.07
CA VAL A 167 13.28 15.15 -1.71
C VAL A 167 14.74 15.56 -1.93
N ARG A 168 15.51 15.56 -0.85
CA ARG A 168 16.93 15.96 -0.87
C ARG A 168 17.86 14.77 -1.01
N ARG A 169 17.44 13.61 -0.53
CA ARG A 169 18.27 12.40 -0.52
C ARG A 169 17.41 11.16 -0.44
N ILE A 170 17.86 10.10 -1.10
CA ILE A 170 17.29 8.76 -1.01
C ILE A 170 18.35 7.82 -0.43
N ARG A 171 17.99 7.13 0.65
CA ARG A 171 18.88 6.18 1.34
C ARG A 171 18.24 4.80 1.34
N VAL A 172 19.05 3.78 1.10
CA VAL A 172 18.64 2.37 1.12
C VAL A 172 19.43 1.64 2.18
N GLY A 173 18.75 1.32 3.27
CA GLY A 173 19.25 0.43 4.32
C GLY A 173 18.69 -0.98 4.15
N HIS A 174 19.26 -1.93 4.88
CA HIS A 174 18.61 -3.21 5.11
C HIS A 174 18.96 -3.73 6.50
N ASP A 175 18.10 -4.60 7.01
CA ASP A 175 18.36 -5.46 8.16
C ASP A 175 18.15 -6.91 7.73
N ASP A 176 19.03 -7.78 8.20
CA ASP A 176 19.01 -9.22 7.91
C ASP A 176 18.38 -10.03 9.05
N LYS A 177 18.03 -9.42 10.18
CA LYS A 177 17.61 -10.16 11.38
C LYS A 177 16.25 -9.70 11.95
N PRO A 178 15.42 -10.65 12.41
CA PRO A 178 15.36 -12.07 12.05
C PRO A 178 14.73 -12.31 10.67
N TYR A 179 14.15 -11.28 10.06
CA TYR A 179 13.64 -11.32 8.69
C TYR A 179 14.29 -10.22 7.88
N LYS A 180 14.66 -10.57 6.64
CA LYS A 180 15.26 -9.63 5.70
C LYS A 180 14.30 -8.51 5.38
N ARG A 181 14.76 -7.28 5.50
CA ARG A 181 13.99 -6.09 5.17
C ARG A 181 14.91 -5.06 4.53
N ALA A 182 14.53 -4.59 3.36
CA ALA A 182 15.10 -3.37 2.79
C ALA A 182 14.27 -2.18 3.25
N ARG A 183 14.93 -1.07 3.57
CA ARG A 183 14.30 0.19 3.96
C ARG A 183 14.76 1.28 3.02
N VAL A 184 13.83 1.87 2.28
CA VAL A 184 14.08 3.08 1.48
C VAL A 184 13.60 4.29 2.30
N VAL A 185 14.49 5.26 2.50
CA VAL A 185 14.23 6.49 3.25
C VAL A 185 14.40 7.68 2.32
N LEU A 186 13.38 8.51 2.20
CA LEU A 186 13.46 9.79 1.52
C LEU A 186 13.61 10.88 2.58
N ASP A 187 14.70 11.63 2.51
CA ASP A 187 14.89 12.82 3.33
C ASP A 187 14.13 13.96 2.66
N VAL A 188 13.06 14.41 3.31
CA VAL A 188 12.15 15.41 2.75
C VAL A 188 12.31 16.77 3.44
N GLU A 189 12.11 17.83 2.64
CA GLU A 189 12.05 19.20 3.11
C GLU A 189 10.76 19.42 3.90
N HIS A 190 10.87 19.37 5.23
CA HIS A 190 9.71 19.42 6.13
C HIS A 190 8.87 20.70 5.95
N THR A 191 9.50 21.81 5.57
CA THR A 191 8.80 23.09 5.38
C THR A 191 7.90 23.14 4.15
N LEU A 192 8.20 22.31 3.14
CA LEU A 192 7.48 22.25 1.87
C LEU A 192 6.64 20.97 1.72
N PHE A 193 6.91 19.92 2.50
CA PHE A 193 6.22 18.64 2.39
C PHE A 193 4.73 18.74 2.75
N GLY A 194 3.87 18.29 1.84
CA GLY A 194 2.42 18.16 2.04
C GLY A 194 2.01 16.74 2.40
N HIS A 195 2.02 15.84 1.42
CA HIS A 195 1.65 14.43 1.58
C HIS A 195 2.41 13.55 0.59
N VAL A 196 2.31 12.23 0.80
CA VAL A 196 2.87 11.21 -0.09
C VAL A 196 1.78 10.27 -0.56
N ASP A 197 1.70 10.08 -1.87
CA ASP A 197 0.89 9.04 -2.49
C ASP A 197 1.78 7.83 -2.82
N GLN A 198 1.24 6.63 -2.63
CA GLN A 198 1.87 5.39 -3.02
C GLN A 198 1.02 4.64 -4.03
N LYS A 199 1.68 4.15 -5.09
CA LYS A 199 1.10 3.22 -6.04
C LYS A 199 2.02 2.03 -6.26
N PHE A 200 1.46 0.83 -6.25
CA PHE A 200 2.17 -0.40 -6.58
C PHE A 200 1.67 -0.95 -7.91
N PHE A 201 2.60 -1.18 -8.84
CA PHE A 201 2.36 -1.76 -10.15
C PHE A 201 2.86 -3.21 -10.11
N GLU A 202 1.94 -4.16 -9.85
CA GLU A 202 2.27 -5.58 -9.65
C GLU A 202 2.95 -6.21 -10.85
N GLN A 203 2.47 -5.92 -12.06
CA GLN A 203 3.01 -6.49 -13.31
C GLN A 203 4.46 -6.12 -13.54
N ASP A 204 4.82 -4.87 -13.24
CA ASP A 204 6.16 -4.34 -13.42
C ASP A 204 7.04 -4.48 -12.17
N SER A 205 6.45 -4.94 -11.05
CA SER A 205 7.07 -4.97 -9.72
C SER A 205 7.68 -3.62 -9.31
N VAL A 206 6.91 -2.54 -9.50
CA VAL A 206 7.36 -1.16 -9.19
C VAL A 206 6.50 -0.54 -8.09
N VAL A 207 7.14 0.03 -7.08
CA VAL A 207 6.50 0.95 -6.13
C VAL A 207 6.85 2.37 -6.52
N VAL A 208 5.84 3.20 -6.77
CA VAL A 208 5.99 4.62 -7.07
C VAL A 208 5.48 5.42 -5.88
N LEU A 209 6.36 6.28 -5.36
CA LEU A 209 6.02 7.30 -4.38
C LEU A 209 5.93 8.65 -5.09
N THR A 210 4.83 9.35 -4.90
CA THR A 210 4.65 10.73 -5.39
C THR A 210 4.60 11.66 -4.20
N ILE A 211 5.57 12.57 -4.12
CA ILE A 211 5.73 13.52 -3.02
C ILE A 211 5.15 14.85 -3.47
N HIS A 212 4.20 15.37 -2.70
CA HIS A 212 3.48 16.59 -3.00
C HIS A 212 3.92 17.73 -2.09
N GLU A 213 4.04 18.93 -2.66
CA GLU A 213 4.21 20.16 -1.88
C GLU A 213 2.94 20.46 -1.06
N ALA A 214 3.09 21.08 0.10
CA ALA A 214 1.98 21.55 0.91
C ALA A 214 1.25 22.68 0.17
N SER A 215 -0.07 22.57 0.01
CA SER A 215 -0.87 23.68 -0.53
C SER A 215 -0.85 24.86 0.44
N GLU A 216 -0.67 26.08 -0.08
CA GLU A 216 -0.70 27.32 0.72
C GLU A 216 -2.03 27.52 1.47
N ASN A 217 -3.11 26.87 1.03
CA ASN A 217 -4.44 26.94 1.66
C ASN A 217 -4.62 25.98 2.87
N GLY A 218 -3.62 25.16 3.23
CA GLY A 218 -3.71 24.18 4.31
C GLY A 218 -2.98 24.55 5.62
N LYS A 219 -2.43 25.76 5.72
CA LYS A 219 -1.63 26.20 6.89
C LYS A 219 -2.46 26.71 8.09
N SER A 220 -3.80 26.69 8.08
CA SER A 220 -4.59 27.22 9.22
C SER A 220 -5.19 26.20 10.20
N GLU A 221 -4.98 24.88 10.05
CA GLU A 221 -5.47 23.88 11.02
C GLU A 221 -4.40 22.82 11.34
N ARG A 222 -3.34 23.25 12.03
CA ARG A 222 -2.61 22.36 12.94
C ARG A 222 -2.52 23.05 14.29
N SER A 223 -3.65 23.15 14.98
CA SER A 223 -3.68 23.27 16.43
C SER A 223 -3.33 21.88 17.00
N PHE A 224 -2.20 21.81 17.68
CA PHE A 224 -1.83 20.67 18.51
C PHE A 224 -2.73 20.65 19.77
N PRO A 225 -3.43 19.54 20.08
CA PRO A 225 -3.57 19.08 21.45
C PRO A 225 -2.30 18.35 21.92
#